data_AF-A0A950WNT9-F1
#
_entry.id   AF-A0A950WNT9-F1
#
_cell.length_a   1.000
_cell.length_b   1.000
_cell.length_c   1.000
_cell.angle_alpha   90.00
_cell.angle_beta   90.00
_cell.angle_gamma   90.00
#
_symmetry.space_group_name_H-M   'P 1'
#
loop_
_entity.id
_entity.type
_entity.pdbx_description
1 polymer ?
#
loop_
_entity_poly.entity_id
_entity_poly.type
_entity_poly.pdbx_seq_one_letter_code
_entity_poly.pdbx_strand_id
1 'polypeptide(L)'
;MIKVVEAKANQDYSLELKFNDGRRKRFQARPYLDAEAFRPLQSFEKFAEVKVENGTATWPNDLDISPDTLYIEGEDLDGAPSPTWDVEAIRRDFPVLAQTVNGKPLVYLDNAASSQVPQVVIDRGSKYLAEEHSNIHRGVHYLSQHATTAYEAAREKVKRFINAPDVAECIFVRGTTEGINLVAHSYGKKFVNKGDEILVSEMEHHSNIIPWQVMAEDRGAVIKVIPINDRGELIIDEYENLLNERTRMVAVAHVSNSLGTVNPIKEIVATAHKFGVPVCVDGAQSVPHFPVDVQDLDADFFAFSGHKMYAPT
;
A
#
# COMPACT_ATOMS: atom_id res chain seq x y z
N MET A 1 4.19 22.43 1.63
CA MET A 1 4.95 21.43 2.42
C MET A 1 4.90 21.85 3.87
N ILE A 2 4.40 20.97 4.73
CA ILE A 2 4.31 21.19 6.17
C ILE A 2 5.73 21.20 6.75
N LYS A 3 5.99 22.10 7.70
CA LYS A 3 7.27 22.21 8.40
C LYS A 3 7.05 22.39 9.89
N VAL A 4 7.79 21.65 10.70
CA VAL A 4 7.94 21.92 12.13
C VAL A 4 8.75 23.20 12.28
N VAL A 5 8.27 24.11 13.13
CA VAL A 5 8.94 25.38 13.47
C VAL A 5 9.36 25.44 14.93
N GLU A 6 8.69 24.69 15.81
CA GLU A 6 9.07 24.51 17.21
C GLU A 6 8.80 23.06 17.62
N ALA A 7 9.68 22.48 18.44
CA ALA A 7 9.53 21.14 19.01
C ALA A 7 9.99 21.14 20.46
N LYS A 8 9.23 20.49 21.35
CA LYS A 8 9.55 20.36 22.77
C LYS A 8 9.21 18.96 23.25
N ALA A 9 10.19 18.27 23.86
CA ALA A 9 9.99 16.96 24.45
C ALA A 9 9.34 17.04 25.84
N ASN A 10 8.50 16.05 26.15
CA ASN A 10 7.88 15.83 27.45
C ASN A 10 8.34 14.49 28.05
N GLN A 11 8.30 14.37 29.37
CA GLN A 11 8.77 13.19 30.11
C GLN A 11 8.05 11.87 29.77
N ASP A 12 6.88 11.94 29.15
CA ASP A 12 6.11 10.78 28.65
C ASP A 12 6.55 10.32 27.24
N TYR A 13 7.65 10.87 26.72
CA TYR A 13 8.14 10.70 25.36
C TYR A 13 7.17 11.21 24.28
N SER A 14 6.35 12.20 24.62
CA SER A 14 5.62 12.99 23.64
C SER A 14 6.41 14.22 23.18
N LEU A 15 6.11 14.70 21.98
CA LEU A 15 6.61 15.96 21.43
C LEU A 15 5.45 16.95 21.30
N GLU A 16 5.59 18.13 21.90
CA GLU A 16 4.77 19.28 21.54
C GLU A 16 5.43 20.01 20.38
N LEU A 17 4.69 20.11 19.28
CA LEU A 17 5.17 20.60 18.00
C LEU A 17 4.35 21.81 17.59
N LYS A 18 4.98 22.77 16.93
CA LYS A 18 4.31 23.85 16.21
C LYS A 18 4.71 23.79 14.75
N PHE A 19 3.74 24.00 13.87
CA PHE A 19 3.96 23.95 12.43
C PHE A 19 3.88 25.33 11.79
N ASN A 20 4.40 25.44 10.56
CA ASN A 20 4.42 26.68 9.77
C ASN A 20 3.03 27.19 9.38
N ASP A 21 1.98 26.38 9.52
CA ASP A 21 0.58 26.78 9.36
C ASP A 21 -0.05 27.31 10.67
N GLY A 22 0.73 27.38 11.75
CA GLY A 22 0.32 27.88 13.06
C GLY A 22 -0.29 26.82 13.99
N ARG A 23 -0.49 25.58 13.54
CA ARG A 23 -1.06 24.51 14.39
C ARG A 23 -0.07 24.02 15.43
N ARG A 24 -0.59 23.57 16.57
CA ARG A 24 0.17 22.92 17.62
C ARG A 24 -0.35 21.51 17.84
N LYS A 25 0.54 20.52 17.81
CA LYS A 25 0.20 19.11 17.99
C LYS A 25 1.06 18.45 19.05
N ARG A 26 0.53 17.41 19.67
CA ARG A 26 1.24 16.47 20.53
C ARG A 26 1.40 15.15 19.79
N PHE A 27 2.64 14.77 19.51
CA PHE A 27 2.96 13.50 18.85
C PHE A 27 3.52 12.52 19.87
N GLN A 28 3.01 11.29 19.90
CA GLN A 28 3.50 10.27 20.82
C GLN A 28 4.62 9.47 20.16
N ALA A 29 5.88 9.72 20.57
CA ALA A 29 7.04 9.11 19.91
C ALA A 29 7.34 7.70 20.39
N ARG A 30 6.78 7.27 21.53
CA ARG A 30 7.08 5.98 22.17
C ARG A 30 6.96 4.76 21.24
N PRO A 31 5.94 4.62 20.37
CA PRO A 31 5.83 3.51 19.41
C PRO A 31 7.00 3.44 18.42
N TYR A 32 7.69 4.56 18.18
CA TYR A 32 8.78 4.67 17.22
C TYR A 32 10.14 4.35 17.84
N LEU A 33 10.28 4.43 19.16
CA LEU A 33 11.57 4.29 19.86
C LEU A 33 12.08 2.83 19.92
N ASP A 34 11.23 1.86 19.58
CA ASP A 34 11.61 0.45 19.52
C ASP A 34 12.31 0.09 18.21
N ALA A 35 12.18 0.92 17.18
CA ALA A 35 12.90 0.75 15.92
C ALA A 35 14.41 0.95 16.12
N GLU A 36 15.22 0.16 15.42
CA GLU A 36 16.68 0.11 15.61
C GLU A 36 17.36 1.48 15.48
N ALA A 37 16.89 2.32 14.55
CA ALA A 37 17.39 3.68 14.34
C ALA A 37 17.15 4.61 15.55
N PHE A 38 16.05 4.43 16.28
CA PHE A 38 15.65 5.30 17.40
C PHE A 38 16.00 4.74 18.77
N ARG A 39 16.63 3.56 18.85
CA ARG A 39 17.13 2.98 20.11
C ARG A 39 17.93 3.96 20.99
N PRO A 40 18.81 4.84 20.45
CA PRO A 40 19.51 5.83 21.26
C PRO A 40 18.59 6.80 22.01
N LEU A 41 17.38 7.03 21.49
CA LEU A 41 16.38 7.92 22.06
C LEU A 41 15.48 7.25 23.11
N GLN A 42 15.70 5.97 23.42
CA GLN A 42 15.03 5.33 24.56
C GLN A 42 15.47 5.94 25.90
N SER A 43 16.65 6.57 25.97
CA SER A 43 17.01 7.43 27.09
C SER A 43 16.31 8.78 26.96
N PHE A 44 15.56 9.18 28.00
CA PHE A 44 14.87 10.47 27.98
C PHE A 44 15.85 11.65 27.85
N GLU A 45 17.05 11.56 28.42
CA GLU A 45 18.07 12.60 28.27
C GLU A 45 18.42 12.82 26.80
N LYS A 46 18.54 11.72 26.03
CA LYS A 46 18.80 11.76 24.59
C LYS A 46 17.59 12.24 23.80
N PHE A 47 16.38 11.80 24.18
CA PHE A 47 15.14 12.26 23.57
C PHE A 47 14.89 13.75 23.79
N ALA A 48 15.25 14.29 24.96
CA ALA A 48 15.10 15.70 25.31
C ALA A 48 16.04 16.63 24.53
N GLU A 49 17.07 16.10 23.85
CA GLU A 49 17.98 16.85 22.98
C GLU A 49 17.33 17.25 21.63
N VAL A 50 16.03 17.00 21.43
CA VAL A 50 15.28 17.33 20.20
C VAL A 50 15.47 18.79 19.78
N LYS A 51 15.69 19.01 18.48
CA LYS A 51 15.77 20.32 17.83
C LYS A 51 14.92 20.34 16.58
N VAL A 52 14.71 21.53 16.03
CA VAL A 52 14.08 21.69 14.72
C VAL A 52 15.16 22.01 13.69
N GLU A 53 15.41 21.09 12.77
CA GLU A 53 16.36 21.26 11.67
C GLU A 53 15.69 20.87 10.35
N ASN A 54 15.99 21.61 9.28
CA ASN A 54 15.39 21.40 7.94
C ASN A 54 13.85 21.35 7.89
N GLY A 55 13.18 21.92 8.89
CA GLY A 55 11.72 21.95 8.98
C GLY A 55 11.10 20.69 9.59
N THR A 56 11.87 19.91 10.36
CA THR A 56 11.34 18.76 11.10
C THR A 56 12.01 18.59 12.49
N ALA A 57 11.47 17.69 13.32
CA ALA A 57 12.07 17.33 14.60
C ALA A 57 13.26 16.37 14.41
N THR A 58 14.41 16.75 14.96
CA THR A 58 15.71 16.11 14.73
C THR A 58 16.48 15.91 16.04
N TRP A 59 17.26 14.83 16.10
CA TRP A 59 18.16 14.45 17.19
C TRP A 59 19.59 14.24 16.66
N PRO A 60 20.60 14.07 17.55
CA PRO A 60 21.96 13.78 17.11
C PRO A 60 22.06 12.59 16.14
N ASN A 61 23.08 12.61 15.28
CA ASN A 61 23.30 11.64 14.19
C ASN A 61 22.25 11.69 13.08
N ASP A 62 21.72 12.87 12.78
CA ASP A 62 20.76 13.12 11.69
C ASP A 62 19.47 12.29 11.81
N LEU A 63 19.11 11.86 13.03
CA LEU A 63 17.86 11.16 13.29
C LEU A 63 16.70 12.16 13.25
N ASP A 64 15.72 11.92 12.39
CA ASP A 64 14.53 12.74 12.28
C ASP A 64 13.26 11.90 12.17
N ILE A 65 12.12 12.53 12.46
CA ILE A 65 10.81 11.99 12.08
C ILE A 65 10.25 12.93 11.02
N SER A 66 9.65 12.40 9.95
CA SER A 66 9.18 13.24 8.85
C SER A 66 8.14 14.27 9.33
N PRO A 67 8.14 15.50 8.79
CA PRO A 67 7.20 16.53 9.23
C PRO A 67 5.74 16.16 8.91
N ASP A 68 5.50 15.35 7.87
CA ASP A 68 4.17 14.85 7.52
C ASP A 68 3.69 13.81 8.54
N THR A 69 4.54 12.86 8.97
CA THR A 69 4.22 11.90 10.04
C THR A 69 3.86 12.62 11.34
N LEU A 70 4.70 13.57 11.76
CA LEU A 70 4.48 14.37 12.95
C LEU A 70 3.17 15.17 12.90
N TYR A 71 2.76 15.60 11.71
CA TYR A 71 1.55 16.39 11.49
C TYR A 71 0.28 15.52 11.42
N ILE A 72 0.34 14.38 10.74
CA ILE A 72 -0.79 13.49 10.52
C ILE A 72 -1.16 12.75 11.80
N GLU A 73 -0.16 12.25 12.53
CA GLU A 73 -0.36 11.41 13.70
C GLU A 73 -0.37 12.20 15.03
N GLY A 74 0.03 13.48 15.00
CA GLY A 74 -0.01 14.32 16.18
C GLY A 74 -1.44 14.77 16.53
N GLU A 75 -1.80 14.64 17.81
CA GLU A 75 -3.06 15.12 18.37
C GLU A 75 -3.07 16.65 18.49
N ASP A 76 -4.14 17.33 18.08
CA ASP A 76 -4.20 18.80 18.14
C ASP A 76 -4.32 19.30 19.60
N LEU A 77 -3.40 20.19 20.02
CA LEU A 77 -3.30 20.69 21.39
C LEU A 77 -4.22 21.88 21.71
N ASP A 78 -4.54 22.69 20.70
CA ASP A 78 -5.31 23.93 20.89
C ASP A 78 -6.83 23.76 20.65
N GLY A 79 -7.33 22.51 20.60
CA GLY A 79 -8.71 22.24 20.20
C GLY A 79 -9.03 22.67 18.76
N ALA A 80 -7.98 22.96 17.96
CA ALA A 80 -8.11 23.16 16.54
C ALA A 80 -8.73 21.87 15.96
N PRO A 81 -9.79 21.96 15.15
CA PRO A 81 -10.40 20.77 14.59
C PRO A 81 -9.32 19.96 13.87
N SER A 82 -9.23 18.66 14.18
CA SER A 82 -8.59 17.64 13.35
C SER A 82 -8.82 18.01 11.89
N PRO A 83 -7.79 18.01 11.01
CA PRO A 83 -7.86 18.61 9.69
C PRO A 83 -9.23 18.35 9.09
N THR A 84 -10.06 19.40 9.07
CA THR A 84 -11.37 19.32 8.46
C THR A 84 -11.10 18.87 7.05
N TRP A 85 -11.59 17.68 6.70
CA TRP A 85 -11.46 17.10 5.38
C TRP A 85 -12.02 18.09 4.35
N ASP A 86 -11.15 18.94 3.81
CA ASP A 86 -11.51 19.96 2.82
C ASP A 86 -11.52 19.29 1.45
N VAL A 87 -12.64 18.63 1.18
CA VAL A 87 -12.86 17.94 -0.09
C VAL A 87 -12.75 18.90 -1.28
N GLU A 88 -13.10 20.18 -1.12
CA GLU A 88 -12.99 21.16 -2.21
C GLU A 88 -11.54 21.55 -2.48
N ALA A 89 -10.69 21.61 -1.45
CA ALA A 89 -9.24 21.72 -1.65
C ALA A 89 -8.67 20.52 -2.40
N ILE A 90 -9.00 19.31 -1.97
CA ILE A 90 -8.54 18.07 -2.62
C ILE A 90 -9.03 18.02 -4.07
N ARG A 91 -10.30 18.37 -4.34
CA ARG A 91 -10.87 18.38 -5.71
C ARG A 91 -10.12 19.32 -6.65
N ARG A 92 -9.58 20.44 -6.16
CA ARG A 92 -8.77 21.37 -6.98
C ARG A 92 -7.46 20.75 -7.46
N ASP A 93 -6.95 19.72 -6.77
CA ASP A 93 -5.76 19.00 -7.22
C ASP A 93 -6.06 18.06 -8.40
N PHE A 94 -7.32 17.79 -8.74
CA PHE A 94 -7.70 16.91 -9.85
C PHE A 94 -8.26 17.74 -11.02
N PRO A 95 -7.43 18.16 -11.99
CA PRO A 95 -7.86 19.09 -13.04
C PRO A 95 -9.04 18.56 -13.88
N VAL A 96 -9.14 17.24 -14.07
CA VAL A 96 -10.24 16.60 -14.80
C VAL A 96 -11.61 16.83 -14.16
N LEU A 97 -11.70 17.03 -12.83
CA LEU A 97 -12.97 17.21 -12.14
C LEU A 97 -13.60 18.60 -12.39
N ALA A 98 -12.85 19.54 -12.95
CA ALA A 98 -13.36 20.85 -13.37
C ALA A 98 -14.05 20.80 -14.76
N GLN A 99 -14.03 19.65 -15.44
CA GLN A 99 -14.59 19.53 -16.79
C GLN A 99 -16.12 19.51 -16.80
N THR A 100 -16.65 19.90 -17.96
CA THR A 100 -18.06 19.77 -18.31
C THR A 100 -18.20 18.67 -19.36
N VAL A 101 -19.06 17.68 -19.11
CA VAL A 101 -19.36 16.57 -20.03
C VAL A 101 -20.82 16.65 -20.43
N ASN A 102 -21.11 16.66 -21.74
CA ASN A 102 -22.48 16.80 -22.28
C ASN A 102 -23.24 18.02 -21.72
N GLY A 103 -22.53 19.14 -21.55
CA GLY A 103 -23.09 20.38 -21.03
C GLY A 103 -23.40 20.39 -19.52
N LYS A 104 -22.93 19.39 -18.76
CA LYS A 104 -23.13 19.29 -17.29
C LYS A 104 -21.79 19.11 -16.56
N PRO A 105 -21.66 19.55 -15.30
CA PRO A 105 -20.47 19.27 -14.50
C PRO A 105 -20.18 17.78 -14.38
N LEU A 106 -18.90 17.39 -14.48
CA LEU A 106 -18.49 15.99 -14.33
C LEU A 106 -18.75 15.48 -12.90
N VAL A 107 -19.43 14.33 -12.81
CA VAL A 107 -19.56 13.53 -11.58
C VAL A 107 -19.01 12.13 -11.88
N TYR A 108 -17.73 11.90 -11.55
CA TYR A 108 -17.03 10.66 -11.87
C TYR A 108 -17.16 9.64 -10.73
N LEU A 109 -17.98 8.61 -10.95
CA LEU A 109 -18.30 7.55 -9.97
C LEU A 109 -17.81 6.17 -10.42
N ASP A 110 -16.72 6.12 -11.19
CA ASP A 110 -16.16 4.89 -11.76
C ASP A 110 -14.70 4.64 -11.29
N ASN A 111 -14.35 5.15 -10.11
CA ASN A 111 -12.98 5.07 -9.56
C ASN A 111 -12.51 3.63 -9.31
N ALA A 112 -13.45 2.70 -9.08
CA ALA A 112 -13.13 1.28 -8.91
C ALA A 112 -12.54 0.64 -10.19
N ALA A 113 -12.86 1.18 -11.38
CA ALA A 113 -12.24 0.78 -12.63
C ALA A 113 -10.85 1.44 -12.77
N SER A 114 -10.80 2.77 -12.70
CA SER A 114 -9.56 3.55 -12.64
C SER A 114 -9.83 4.89 -11.99
N SER A 115 -8.93 5.34 -11.14
CA SER A 115 -9.02 6.64 -10.49
C SER A 115 -8.56 7.78 -11.41
N GLN A 116 -8.98 9.00 -11.09
CA GLN A 116 -8.44 10.21 -11.70
C GLN A 116 -7.04 10.54 -11.14
N VAL A 117 -6.26 11.34 -11.87
CA VAL A 117 -4.86 11.63 -11.50
C VAL A 117 -4.74 13.07 -10.98
N PRO A 118 -4.11 13.31 -9.82
CA PRO A 118 -3.90 14.65 -9.29
C PRO A 118 -2.73 15.35 -10.01
N GLN A 119 -2.74 16.68 -9.99
CA GLN A 119 -1.78 17.52 -10.69
C GLN A 119 -0.33 17.20 -10.33
N VAL A 120 -0.06 16.88 -9.05
CA VAL A 120 1.29 16.52 -8.59
C VAL A 120 1.85 15.26 -9.28
N VAL A 121 0.99 14.29 -9.62
CA VAL A 121 1.40 13.07 -10.34
C VAL A 121 1.62 13.36 -11.81
N ILE A 122 0.75 14.19 -12.41
CA ILE A 122 0.91 14.68 -13.80
C ILE A 122 2.24 15.41 -13.93
N ASP A 123 2.49 16.39 -13.06
CA ASP A 123 3.70 17.21 -13.07
C ASP A 123 4.96 16.36 -12.87
N ARG A 124 4.91 15.35 -11.99
CA ARG A 124 6.05 14.44 -11.77
C ARG A 124 6.39 13.65 -13.03
N GLY A 125 5.38 13.12 -13.73
CA GLY A 125 5.53 12.40 -14.99
C GLY A 125 6.06 13.30 -16.11
N SER A 126 5.48 14.50 -16.25
CA SER A 126 5.95 15.51 -17.21
C SER A 126 7.39 15.92 -16.96
N LYS A 127 7.77 16.16 -15.70
CA LYS A 127 9.15 16.48 -15.32
C LYS A 127 10.11 15.35 -15.67
N TYR A 128 9.74 14.09 -15.37
CA TYR A 128 10.60 12.96 -15.72
C TYR A 128 10.89 12.92 -17.23
N LEU A 129 9.86 13.04 -18.06
CA LEU A 129 10.01 13.01 -19.51
C LEU A 129 10.80 14.21 -20.06
N ALA A 130 10.59 15.40 -19.50
CA ALA A 130 11.23 16.62 -19.97
C ALA A 130 12.70 16.75 -19.54
N GLU A 131 13.06 16.26 -18.35
CA GLU A 131 14.34 16.60 -17.69
C GLU A 131 15.18 15.39 -17.27
N GLU A 132 14.58 14.23 -17.01
CA GLU A 132 15.24 13.11 -16.30
C GLU A 132 15.27 11.79 -17.09
N HIS A 133 14.59 11.71 -18.24
CA HIS A 133 14.37 10.46 -18.96
C HIS A 133 15.66 9.81 -19.46
N SER A 134 15.88 8.59 -19.02
CA SER A 134 16.94 7.69 -19.48
C SER A 134 16.59 6.26 -19.11
N ASN A 135 17.18 5.30 -19.82
CA ASN A 135 17.12 3.90 -19.40
C ASN A 135 17.86 3.72 -18.05
N ILE A 136 17.34 2.83 -17.21
CA ILE A 136 17.82 2.57 -15.85
C ILE A 136 18.88 1.45 -15.82
N HIS A 137 19.64 1.37 -14.73
CA HIS A 137 20.65 0.35 -14.38
C HIS A 137 21.91 0.23 -15.26
N ARG A 138 21.92 0.71 -16.51
CA ARG A 138 22.97 0.38 -17.49
C ARG A 138 23.90 1.54 -17.90
N GLY A 139 23.62 2.77 -17.50
CA GLY A 139 24.40 3.94 -17.90
C GLY A 139 25.27 4.50 -16.78
N VAL A 140 26.53 4.81 -17.10
CA VAL A 140 27.44 5.57 -16.23
C VAL A 140 27.24 7.09 -16.34
N HIS A 141 26.39 7.53 -17.27
CA HIS A 141 26.10 8.94 -17.50
C HIS A 141 25.04 9.45 -16.51
N TYR A 142 25.10 10.76 -16.25
CA TYR A 142 24.30 11.47 -15.26
C TYR A 142 22.80 11.10 -15.29
N LEU A 143 22.16 11.20 -16.46
CA LEU A 143 20.72 10.93 -16.59
C LEU A 143 20.34 9.48 -16.26
N SER A 144 21.18 8.48 -16.60
CA SER A 144 20.87 7.08 -16.28
C SER A 144 21.00 6.81 -14.79
N GLN A 145 22.01 7.39 -14.13
CA GLN A 145 22.14 7.29 -12.68
C GLN A 145 20.97 7.98 -11.97
N HIS A 146 20.60 9.18 -12.40
CA HIS A 146 19.49 9.92 -11.81
C HIS A 146 18.14 9.20 -11.97
N ALA A 147 17.85 8.69 -13.18
CA ALA A 147 16.65 7.89 -13.43
C ALA A 147 16.62 6.60 -12.60
N THR A 148 17.76 5.93 -12.45
CA THR A 148 17.87 4.71 -11.62
C THR A 148 17.61 5.02 -10.15
N THR A 149 18.21 6.09 -9.61
CA THR A 149 17.96 6.53 -8.24
C THR A 149 16.48 6.87 -8.01
N ALA A 150 15.84 7.58 -8.95
CA ALA A 150 14.42 7.91 -8.86
C ALA A 150 13.52 6.66 -8.88
N TYR A 151 13.87 5.67 -9.69
CA TYR A 151 13.15 4.40 -9.79
C TYR A 151 13.27 3.57 -8.50
N GLU A 152 14.47 3.41 -7.95
CA GLU A 152 14.67 2.69 -6.69
C GLU A 152 14.05 3.44 -5.49
N ALA A 153 14.09 4.77 -5.49
CA ALA A 153 13.37 5.56 -4.49
C ALA A 153 11.84 5.35 -4.58
N ALA A 154 11.29 5.12 -5.77
CA ALA A 154 9.88 4.74 -5.90
C ALA A 154 9.61 3.34 -5.33
N ARG A 155 10.52 2.38 -5.53
CA ARG A 155 10.43 1.03 -4.94
C ARG A 155 10.45 1.08 -3.41
N GLU A 156 11.33 1.89 -2.84
CA GLU A 156 11.42 2.12 -1.39
C GLU A 156 10.15 2.79 -0.83
N LYS A 157 9.54 3.71 -1.58
CA LYS A 157 8.23 4.28 -1.21
C LYS A 157 7.13 3.22 -1.20
N VAL A 158 7.08 2.34 -2.21
CA VAL A 158 6.12 1.23 -2.24
C VAL A 158 6.31 0.31 -1.05
N LYS A 159 7.56 -0.08 -0.75
CA LYS A 159 7.90 -0.88 0.43
C LYS A 159 7.30 -0.28 1.70
N ARG A 160 7.56 1.00 1.97
CA ARG A 160 7.04 1.68 3.16
C ARG A 160 5.52 1.79 3.15
N PHE A 161 4.93 2.06 1.98
CA PHE A 161 3.50 2.28 1.83
C PHE A 161 2.65 1.04 2.16
N ILE A 162 3.16 -0.16 1.89
CA ILE A 162 2.48 -1.42 2.23
C ILE A 162 3.10 -2.13 3.44
N ASN A 163 4.06 -1.48 4.11
CA ASN A 163 4.89 -2.06 5.17
C ASN A 163 5.54 -3.41 4.79
N ALA A 164 6.18 -3.51 3.62
CA ALA A 164 6.97 -4.70 3.25
C ALA A 164 8.33 -4.72 3.98
N PRO A 165 8.86 -5.90 4.36
CA PRO A 165 10.09 -5.98 5.15
C PRO A 165 11.35 -5.63 4.32
N ASP A 166 11.39 -6.02 3.04
CA ASP A 166 12.50 -5.71 2.13
C ASP A 166 12.03 -5.08 0.82
N VAL A 167 12.84 -4.16 0.29
CA VAL A 167 12.62 -3.53 -1.02
C VAL A 167 12.76 -4.55 -2.16
N ALA A 168 13.55 -5.60 -1.97
CA ALA A 168 13.75 -6.69 -2.93
C ALA A 168 12.47 -7.53 -3.16
N GLU A 169 11.52 -7.49 -2.22
CA GLU A 169 10.23 -8.18 -2.32
C GLU A 169 9.17 -7.36 -3.07
N CYS A 170 9.42 -6.08 -3.31
CA CYS A 170 8.53 -5.21 -4.07
C CYS A 170 8.88 -5.31 -5.56
N ILE A 171 8.09 -6.04 -6.36
CA ILE A 171 8.34 -6.22 -7.81
C ILE A 171 7.41 -5.31 -8.62
N PHE A 172 7.99 -4.42 -9.43
CA PHE A 172 7.21 -3.62 -10.37
C PHE A 172 6.74 -4.44 -11.57
N VAL A 173 5.43 -4.38 -11.81
CA VAL A 173 4.71 -4.96 -12.94
C VAL A 173 3.71 -3.93 -13.47
N ARG A 174 3.09 -4.19 -14.62
CA ARG A 174 2.09 -3.31 -15.25
C ARG A 174 0.81 -3.14 -14.42
N GLY A 175 0.52 -4.07 -13.51
CA GLY A 175 -0.60 -3.98 -12.59
C GLY A 175 -0.92 -5.33 -11.94
N THR A 176 -1.99 -5.35 -11.14
CA THR A 176 -2.44 -6.54 -10.38
C THR A 176 -2.53 -7.77 -11.26
N THR A 177 -3.12 -7.65 -12.46
CA THR A 177 -3.25 -8.77 -13.41
C THR A 177 -1.91 -9.39 -13.76
N GLU A 178 -0.88 -8.59 -14.05
CA GLU A 178 0.45 -9.12 -14.38
C GLU A 178 1.13 -9.69 -13.13
N GLY A 179 0.95 -9.08 -11.96
CA GLY A 179 1.46 -9.61 -10.68
C GLY A 179 0.91 -11.00 -10.36
N ILE A 180 -0.41 -11.19 -10.47
CA ILE A 180 -1.04 -12.49 -10.24
C ILE A 180 -0.59 -13.51 -11.31
N ASN A 181 -0.50 -13.11 -12.58
CA ASN A 181 0.04 -13.98 -13.64
C ASN A 181 1.48 -14.39 -13.35
N LEU A 182 2.32 -13.48 -12.85
CA LEU A 182 3.69 -13.78 -12.48
C LEU A 182 3.72 -14.85 -11.39
N VAL A 183 2.88 -14.74 -10.36
CA VAL A 183 2.77 -15.77 -9.29
C VAL A 183 2.28 -17.09 -9.86
N ALA A 184 1.16 -17.11 -10.59
CA ALA A 184 0.61 -18.33 -11.16
C ALA A 184 1.60 -19.04 -12.10
N HIS A 185 2.34 -18.30 -12.93
CA HIS A 185 3.31 -18.87 -13.86
C HIS A 185 4.67 -19.21 -13.26
N SER A 186 5.11 -18.55 -12.19
CA SER A 186 6.39 -18.84 -11.54
C SER A 186 6.22 -19.87 -10.41
N TYR A 187 5.47 -19.51 -9.37
CA TYR A 187 5.18 -20.37 -8.24
C TYR A 187 4.31 -21.55 -8.67
N GLY A 188 3.18 -21.28 -9.33
CA GLY A 188 2.21 -22.32 -9.70
C GLY A 188 2.83 -23.42 -10.58
N LYS A 189 3.56 -23.06 -11.64
CA LYS A 189 4.24 -24.04 -12.50
C LYS A 189 5.30 -24.87 -11.78
N LYS A 190 5.96 -24.31 -10.75
CA LYS A 190 7.02 -24.99 -10.02
C LYS A 190 6.49 -25.94 -8.94
N PHE A 191 5.41 -25.55 -8.25
CA PHE A 191 4.97 -26.23 -7.02
C PHE A 191 3.62 -26.95 -7.12
N VAL A 192 2.81 -26.66 -8.14
CA VAL A 192 1.51 -27.32 -8.34
C VAL A 192 1.67 -28.51 -9.27
N ASN A 193 1.11 -29.66 -8.89
CA ASN A 193 1.15 -30.89 -9.66
C ASN A 193 -0.27 -31.37 -10.01
N LYS A 194 -0.33 -32.41 -10.84
CA LYS A 194 -1.60 -33.02 -11.24
C LYS A 194 -2.38 -33.49 -10.02
N GLY A 195 -3.64 -33.07 -9.93
CA GLY A 195 -4.56 -33.40 -8.84
C GLY A 195 -4.45 -32.51 -7.60
N ASP A 196 -3.46 -31.60 -7.55
CA ASP A 196 -3.42 -30.57 -6.51
C ASP A 196 -4.59 -29.58 -6.67
N GLU A 197 -4.91 -28.86 -5.61
CA GLU A 197 -6.07 -27.97 -5.52
C GLU A 197 -5.63 -26.51 -5.32
N ILE A 198 -6.29 -25.59 -6.01
CA ILE A 198 -6.15 -24.14 -5.84
C ILE A 198 -7.50 -23.59 -5.44
N LEU A 199 -7.54 -22.86 -4.32
CA LEU A 199 -8.77 -22.26 -3.82
C LEU A 199 -8.85 -20.82 -4.31
N VAL A 200 -9.97 -20.46 -4.93
CA VAL A 200 -10.31 -19.07 -5.30
C VAL A 200 -11.65 -18.73 -4.67
N SER A 201 -11.95 -17.45 -4.42
CA SER A 201 -13.29 -17.10 -3.97
C SER A 201 -14.30 -16.95 -5.12
N GLU A 202 -15.59 -17.02 -4.80
CA GLU A 202 -16.66 -16.74 -5.76
C GLU A 202 -16.72 -15.26 -6.17
N MET A 203 -16.15 -14.35 -5.38
CA MET A 203 -16.18 -12.90 -5.61
C MET A 203 -14.94 -12.33 -6.30
N GLU A 204 -14.08 -13.19 -6.83
CA GLU A 204 -12.83 -12.77 -7.48
C GLU A 204 -13.08 -11.97 -8.76
N HIS A 205 -12.24 -10.96 -8.98
CA HIS A 205 -12.11 -10.34 -10.30
C HIS A 205 -11.49 -11.33 -11.28
N HIS A 206 -11.81 -11.25 -12.57
CA HIS A 206 -11.27 -12.18 -13.58
C HIS A 206 -9.73 -12.27 -13.60
N SER A 207 -9.03 -11.19 -13.21
CA SER A 207 -7.56 -11.18 -13.05
C SER A 207 -7.04 -12.15 -12.00
N ASN A 208 -7.86 -12.50 -11.01
CA ASN A 208 -7.54 -13.45 -9.95
C ASN A 208 -8.29 -14.79 -10.10
N ILE A 209 -8.81 -15.09 -11.30
CA ILE A 209 -9.41 -16.40 -11.64
C ILE A 209 -8.68 -17.01 -12.83
N ILE A 210 -8.61 -16.27 -13.95
CA ILE A 210 -8.13 -16.79 -15.23
C ILE A 210 -6.69 -17.31 -15.15
N PRO A 211 -5.72 -16.63 -14.49
CA PRO A 211 -4.35 -17.15 -14.41
C PRO A 211 -4.26 -18.51 -13.71
N TRP A 212 -5.07 -18.69 -12.67
CA TRP A 212 -5.14 -19.96 -11.93
C TRP A 212 -5.83 -21.05 -12.74
N GLN A 213 -6.89 -20.73 -13.48
CA GLN A 213 -7.56 -21.69 -14.38
C GLN A 213 -6.61 -22.18 -15.48
N VAL A 214 -5.91 -21.25 -16.16
CA VAL A 214 -4.94 -21.59 -17.21
C VAL A 214 -3.81 -22.43 -16.65
N MET A 215 -3.29 -22.08 -15.46
CA MET A 215 -2.24 -22.88 -14.82
C MET A 215 -2.76 -24.25 -14.36
N ALA A 216 -3.98 -24.33 -13.83
CA ALA A 216 -4.59 -25.59 -13.43
C ALA A 216 -4.82 -26.52 -14.62
N GLU A 217 -5.26 -25.99 -15.76
CA GLU A 217 -5.40 -26.75 -17.01
C GLU A 217 -4.05 -27.30 -17.49
N ASP A 218 -3.01 -26.46 -17.52
CA ASP A 218 -1.64 -26.85 -17.92
C ASP A 218 -1.03 -27.92 -17.00
N ARG A 219 -1.30 -27.83 -15.69
CA ARG A 219 -0.72 -28.72 -14.67
C ARG A 219 -1.60 -29.92 -14.32
N GLY A 220 -2.85 -29.94 -14.79
CA GLY A 220 -3.86 -30.92 -14.38
C GLY A 220 -4.29 -30.76 -12.92
N ALA A 221 -4.26 -29.56 -12.37
CA ALA A 221 -4.75 -29.21 -11.03
C ALA A 221 -6.26 -28.91 -11.07
N VAL A 222 -6.86 -28.74 -9.90
CA VAL A 222 -8.30 -28.50 -9.74
C VAL A 222 -8.55 -27.16 -9.06
N ILE A 223 -9.42 -26.34 -9.63
CA ILE A 223 -9.92 -25.13 -8.97
C ILE A 223 -11.06 -25.51 -8.02
N LYS A 224 -10.96 -25.05 -6.77
CA LYS A 224 -12.03 -25.09 -5.77
C LYS A 224 -12.49 -23.66 -5.49
N VAL A 225 -13.79 -23.47 -5.34
CA VAL A 225 -14.38 -22.14 -5.15
C VAL A 225 -14.87 -22.01 -3.72
N ILE A 226 -14.43 -20.97 -3.01
CA ILE A 226 -14.90 -20.57 -1.69
C ILE A 226 -16.22 -19.83 -1.89
N PRO A 227 -17.35 -20.36 -1.37
CA PRO A 227 -18.66 -19.78 -1.61
C PRO A 227 -18.89 -18.49 -0.81
N ILE A 228 -19.83 -17.68 -1.29
CA ILE A 228 -20.34 -16.50 -0.57
C ILE A 228 -21.78 -16.71 -0.12
N ASN A 229 -22.19 -15.99 0.93
CA ASN A 229 -23.60 -15.92 1.34
C ASN A 229 -24.35 -14.79 0.60
N ASP A 230 -25.68 -14.72 0.77
CA ASP A 230 -26.53 -13.68 0.16
C ASP A 230 -26.21 -12.24 0.61
N ARG A 231 -25.41 -12.07 1.67
CA ARG A 231 -24.92 -10.77 2.12
C ARG A 231 -23.63 -10.35 1.41
N GLY A 232 -23.08 -11.21 0.55
CA GLY A 232 -21.82 -10.97 -0.15
C GLY A 232 -20.58 -11.24 0.69
N GLU A 233 -20.69 -12.02 1.76
CA GLU A 233 -19.58 -12.37 2.65
C GLU A 233 -19.10 -13.80 2.36
N LEU A 234 -17.80 -14.05 2.46
CA LEU A 234 -17.26 -15.41 2.37
C LEU A 234 -17.81 -16.29 3.48
N ILE A 235 -18.19 -17.53 3.15
CA ILE A 235 -18.56 -18.52 4.15
C ILE A 235 -17.28 -19.16 4.68
N ILE A 236 -16.73 -18.60 5.76
CA ILE A 236 -15.43 -19.00 6.32
C ILE A 236 -15.40 -20.48 6.72
N ASP A 237 -16.47 -21.02 7.29
CA ASP A 237 -16.56 -22.45 7.63
C ASP A 237 -16.35 -23.36 6.39
N GLU A 238 -16.89 -22.96 5.23
CA GLU A 238 -16.70 -23.70 3.98
C GLU A 238 -15.28 -23.54 3.44
N TYR A 239 -14.67 -22.36 3.60
CA TYR A 239 -13.25 -22.16 3.28
C TYR A 239 -12.36 -23.12 4.08
N GLU A 240 -12.57 -23.26 5.38
CA GLU A 240 -11.81 -24.17 6.23
C GLU A 240 -11.97 -25.63 5.79
N ASN A 241 -13.20 -26.03 5.45
CA ASN A 241 -13.50 -27.39 4.97
C ASN A 241 -12.87 -27.72 3.61
N LEU A 242 -12.56 -26.71 2.78
CA LEU A 242 -11.91 -26.91 1.48
C LEU A 242 -10.40 -27.14 1.61
N LEU A 243 -9.76 -26.70 2.68
CA LEU A 243 -8.31 -26.86 2.88
C LEU A 243 -7.96 -28.32 3.21
N ASN A 244 -6.99 -28.87 2.49
CA ASN A 244 -6.53 -30.24 2.66
C ASN A 244 -5.09 -30.44 2.16
N GLU A 245 -4.58 -31.66 2.21
CA GLU A 245 -3.21 -32.01 1.83
C GLU A 245 -2.88 -31.81 0.34
N ARG A 246 -3.89 -31.64 -0.52
CA ARG A 246 -3.73 -31.34 -1.95
C ARG A 246 -3.78 -29.84 -2.24
N THR A 247 -4.18 -29.01 -1.29
CA THR A 247 -4.22 -27.56 -1.46
C THR A 247 -2.79 -27.01 -1.62
N ARG A 248 -2.56 -26.17 -2.63
CA ARG A 248 -1.23 -25.59 -2.93
C ARG A 248 -1.22 -24.07 -3.02
N MET A 249 -2.39 -23.46 -3.11
CA MET A 249 -2.52 -22.01 -3.17
C MET A 249 -3.94 -21.63 -2.75
N VAL A 250 -4.06 -20.55 -1.99
CA VAL A 250 -5.32 -19.82 -1.81
C VAL A 250 -5.14 -18.47 -2.49
N ALA A 251 -6.03 -18.10 -3.40
CA ALA A 251 -6.02 -16.81 -4.08
C ALA A 251 -7.32 -16.06 -3.81
N VAL A 252 -7.25 -14.93 -3.11
CA VAL A 252 -8.43 -14.21 -2.64
C VAL A 252 -8.30 -12.70 -2.80
N ALA A 253 -9.40 -12.02 -3.11
CA ALA A 253 -9.47 -10.56 -3.07
C ALA A 253 -9.52 -10.07 -1.62
N HIS A 254 -8.76 -9.01 -1.31
CA HIS A 254 -8.88 -8.33 -0.02
C HIS A 254 -10.18 -7.51 0.05
N VAL A 255 -10.53 -6.84 -1.05
CA VAL A 255 -11.80 -6.11 -1.19
C VAL A 255 -12.43 -6.47 -2.54
N SER A 256 -13.70 -6.87 -2.52
CA SER A 256 -14.46 -7.14 -3.75
C SER A 256 -14.68 -5.84 -4.53
N ASN A 257 -14.31 -5.82 -5.81
CA ASN A 257 -14.55 -4.66 -6.69
C ASN A 257 -16.04 -4.45 -7.03
N SER A 258 -16.87 -5.48 -6.84
CA SER A 258 -18.29 -5.43 -7.19
C SER A 258 -19.16 -5.20 -5.95
N LEU A 259 -18.84 -5.86 -4.83
CA LEU A 259 -19.66 -5.82 -3.62
C LEU A 259 -19.13 -4.84 -2.57
N GLY A 260 -17.85 -4.48 -2.62
CA GLY A 260 -17.19 -3.69 -1.57
C GLY A 260 -16.91 -4.46 -0.29
N THR A 261 -17.22 -5.77 -0.24
CA THR A 261 -16.91 -6.65 0.89
C THR A 261 -15.42 -6.62 1.19
N VAL A 262 -15.05 -6.38 2.44
CA VAL A 262 -13.68 -6.51 2.95
C VAL A 262 -13.53 -7.89 3.56
N ASN A 263 -12.69 -8.74 2.98
CA ASN A 263 -12.48 -10.10 3.45
C ASN A 263 -11.49 -10.14 4.63
N PRO A 264 -11.66 -11.05 5.60
CA PRO A 264 -10.77 -11.17 6.75
C PRO A 264 -9.44 -11.85 6.37
N ILE A 265 -8.60 -11.15 5.59
CA ILE A 265 -7.38 -11.73 5.00
C ILE A 265 -6.45 -12.33 6.06
N LYS A 266 -6.25 -11.66 7.20
CA LYS A 266 -5.41 -12.18 8.28
C LYS A 266 -5.87 -13.54 8.81
N GLU A 267 -7.18 -13.74 8.92
CA GLU A 267 -7.77 -15.01 9.35
C GLU A 267 -7.61 -16.08 8.27
N ILE A 268 -7.87 -15.72 7.01
CA ILE A 268 -7.68 -16.61 5.85
C ILE A 268 -6.23 -17.09 5.77
N VAL A 269 -5.27 -16.16 5.85
CA VAL A 269 -3.83 -16.47 5.81
C VAL A 269 -3.44 -17.39 6.97
N ALA A 270 -3.82 -17.01 8.20
CA ALA A 270 -3.50 -17.82 9.38
C ALA A 270 -4.07 -19.25 9.28
N THR A 271 -5.25 -19.43 8.69
CA THR A 271 -5.82 -20.76 8.49
C THR A 271 -5.12 -21.52 7.35
N ALA A 272 -4.82 -20.90 6.20
CA ALA A 272 -4.05 -21.54 5.12
C ALA A 272 -2.67 -22.02 5.60
N HIS A 273 -1.98 -21.18 6.38
CA HIS A 273 -0.64 -21.48 6.89
C HIS A 273 -0.60 -22.66 7.86
N LYS A 274 -1.69 -22.96 8.58
CA LYS A 274 -1.79 -24.21 9.39
C LYS A 274 -1.64 -25.46 8.53
N PHE A 275 -1.96 -25.38 7.23
CA PHE A 275 -1.80 -26.45 6.25
C PHE A 275 -0.53 -26.31 5.41
N GLY A 276 0.31 -25.30 5.68
CA GLY A 276 1.49 -24.98 4.89
C GLY A 276 1.18 -24.47 3.48
N VAL A 277 0.00 -23.86 3.29
CA VAL A 277 -0.46 -23.37 1.99
C VAL A 277 -0.25 -21.87 1.88
N PRO A 278 0.45 -21.37 0.85
CA PRO A 278 0.63 -19.94 0.66
C PRO A 278 -0.65 -19.25 0.16
N VAL A 279 -0.74 -17.94 0.41
CA VAL A 279 -1.87 -17.10 0.03
C VAL A 279 -1.45 -15.97 -0.90
N CYS A 280 -2.15 -15.85 -2.04
CA CYS A 280 -2.03 -14.73 -2.97
C CYS A 280 -3.23 -13.80 -2.83
N VAL A 281 -2.96 -12.55 -2.43
CA VAL A 281 -3.99 -11.55 -2.15
C VAL A 281 -4.09 -10.54 -3.28
N ASP A 282 -5.28 -10.40 -3.87
CA ASP A 282 -5.63 -9.29 -4.76
C ASP A 282 -6.03 -8.07 -3.92
N GLY A 283 -5.09 -7.13 -3.79
CA GLY A 283 -5.24 -5.86 -3.07
C GLY A 283 -5.65 -4.68 -3.94
N ALA A 284 -6.12 -4.91 -5.18
CA ALA A 284 -6.40 -3.83 -6.14
C ALA A 284 -7.42 -2.80 -5.61
N GLN A 285 -8.33 -3.22 -4.72
CA GLN A 285 -9.34 -2.36 -4.10
C GLN A 285 -9.13 -2.15 -2.58
N SER A 286 -8.12 -2.75 -1.96
CA SER A 286 -7.81 -2.44 -0.55
C SER A 286 -6.87 -1.24 -0.46
N VAL A 287 -5.82 -1.25 -1.27
CA VAL A 287 -4.74 -0.26 -1.24
C VAL A 287 -5.21 1.19 -1.46
N PRO A 288 -6.19 1.47 -2.34
CA PRO A 288 -6.72 2.83 -2.49
C PRO A 288 -7.60 3.31 -1.32
N HIS A 289 -8.10 2.39 -0.49
CA HIS A 289 -9.19 2.66 0.43
C HIS A 289 -8.77 2.71 1.90
N PHE A 290 -7.73 1.97 2.29
CA PHE A 290 -7.21 1.98 3.65
C PHE A 290 -5.73 1.57 3.71
N PRO A 291 -5.00 1.92 4.79
CA PRO A 291 -3.62 1.46 4.98
C PRO A 291 -3.52 -0.06 4.96
N VAL A 292 -2.51 -0.58 4.26
CA VAL A 292 -2.23 -2.03 4.19
C VAL A 292 -0.89 -2.30 4.84
N ASP A 293 -0.87 -3.28 5.73
CA ASP A 293 0.35 -3.82 6.34
C ASP A 293 0.50 -5.29 5.92
N VAL A 294 1.37 -5.56 4.95
CA VAL A 294 1.54 -6.94 4.45
C VAL A 294 2.23 -7.86 5.45
N GLN A 295 2.98 -7.31 6.41
CA GLN A 295 3.58 -8.10 7.49
C GLN A 295 2.53 -8.51 8.52
N ASP A 296 1.61 -7.62 8.89
CA ASP A 296 0.50 -7.97 9.81
C ASP A 296 -0.50 -8.94 9.18
N LEU A 297 -0.72 -8.82 7.87
CA LEU A 297 -1.54 -9.76 7.10
C LEU A 297 -0.88 -11.13 6.89
N ASP A 298 0.46 -11.19 6.95
CA ASP A 298 1.29 -12.37 6.69
C ASP A 298 1.08 -13.00 5.29
N ALA A 299 0.67 -12.19 4.31
CA ALA A 299 0.37 -12.68 2.97
C ALA A 299 1.63 -13.04 2.18
N ASP A 300 1.68 -14.23 1.57
CA ASP A 300 2.85 -14.68 0.79
C ASP A 300 3.03 -13.90 -0.52
N PHE A 301 1.93 -13.48 -1.15
CA PHE A 301 1.94 -12.61 -2.33
C PHE A 301 0.84 -11.56 -2.21
N PHE A 302 1.16 -10.31 -2.55
CA PHE A 302 0.21 -9.21 -2.53
C PHE A 302 0.33 -8.37 -3.80
N ALA A 303 -0.76 -8.22 -4.56
CA ALA A 303 -0.76 -7.52 -5.84
C ALA A 303 -1.75 -6.35 -5.84
N PHE A 304 -1.35 -5.19 -6.37
CA PHE A 304 -2.21 -4.01 -6.52
C PHE A 304 -1.83 -3.21 -7.78
N SER A 305 -2.67 -2.22 -8.14
CA SER A 305 -2.51 -1.45 -9.37
C SER A 305 -2.47 0.05 -9.09
N GLY A 306 -1.43 0.73 -9.59
CA GLY A 306 -1.26 2.17 -9.43
C GLY A 306 -2.45 2.99 -9.96
N HIS A 307 -3.04 2.59 -11.10
CA HIS A 307 -4.11 3.35 -11.74
C HIS A 307 -5.43 3.39 -10.95
N LYS A 308 -5.58 2.55 -9.93
CA LYS A 308 -6.69 2.59 -8.96
C LYS A 308 -6.40 3.46 -7.74
N MET A 309 -5.15 3.91 -7.56
CA MET A 309 -4.67 4.72 -6.44
C MET A 309 -4.00 6.01 -6.92
N TYR A 310 -4.65 6.68 -7.87
CA TYR A 310 -4.32 8.01 -8.39
C TYR A 310 -3.05 8.10 -9.26
N ALA A 311 -2.53 6.98 -9.73
CA ALA A 311 -1.45 6.95 -10.73
C ALA A 311 -2.01 6.82 -12.17
N PRO A 312 -1.23 7.15 -13.22
CA PRO A 312 -1.58 6.79 -14.60
C PRO A 312 -1.48 5.28 -14.85
N THR A 313 -2.06 4.83 -15.97
CA THR A 313 -1.98 3.45 -16.52
C THR A 313 -0.61 3.10 -17.07
#